data_AF-A0A355FSB4-F1
#
_entry.id   AF-A0A355FSB4-F1
#
_cell.length_a   1.000
_cell.length_b   1.000
_cell.length_c   1.000
_cell.angle_alpha   90.00
_cell.angle_beta   90.00
_cell.angle_gamma   90.00
#
_symmetry.space_group_name_H-M   'P 1'
#
loop_
_entity.id
_entity.type
_entity.pdbx_description
1 polymer ?
#
loop_
_entity_poly.entity_id
_entity_poly.type
_entity_poly.pdbx_seq_one_letter_code
_entity_poly.pdbx_strand_id
1 'polypeptide(L)'
;MSGAKKRDSRANSRRIILLCALFFFLYRPAPTGAATLTSSGGWVAEIGSSDLLFGAGSDLKDGYSSPVAATTLEVSGCADQSEEWEIRIRFGDQIWDNHFSLAAKLTSKGTGEGVIIGGDTFQVITASDTIFLTGQGDQSGITVQYQLTGVSIQILPENYSTTVEFTITP
;
A
#
# COMPACT_ATOMS: atom_id res chain seq x y z
N MET A 1 54.35 36.68 37.18
CA MET A 1 53.78 35.34 36.89
C MET A 1 52.37 35.50 36.32
N SER A 2 52.22 35.69 35.01
CA SER A 2 50.89 35.72 34.35
C SER A 2 51.06 35.26 32.90
N GLY A 3 50.93 33.95 32.68
CA GLY A 3 51.17 33.34 31.37
C GLY A 3 50.48 31.99 31.16
N ALA A 4 50.10 31.29 32.22
CA ALA A 4 49.48 29.96 32.11
C ALA A 4 47.99 30.00 31.71
N LYS A 5 47.20 30.94 32.25
CA LYS A 5 45.72 30.93 32.13
C LYS A 5 45.19 31.16 30.69
N LYS A 6 45.99 31.78 29.80
CA LYS A 6 45.58 32.09 28.41
C LYS A 6 45.79 30.92 27.45
N ARG A 7 46.62 29.93 27.83
CA ARG A 7 46.99 28.78 26.97
C ARG A 7 45.93 27.67 27.05
N ASP A 8 45.34 27.46 28.23
CA ASP A 8 44.33 26.43 28.47
C ASP A 8 42.96 26.77 27.86
N SER A 9 42.57 28.05 27.85
CA SER A 9 41.33 28.51 27.21
C SER A 9 41.30 28.22 25.70
N ARG A 10 42.44 28.38 25.00
CA ARG A 10 42.54 28.06 23.56
C ARG A 10 42.42 26.57 23.27
N ALA A 11 42.89 25.71 24.18
CA ALA A 11 42.78 24.25 24.04
C ALA A 11 41.34 23.76 24.21
N ASN A 12 40.59 24.34 25.16
CA ASN A 12 39.18 24.04 25.37
C ASN A 12 38.29 24.53 24.21
N SER A 13 38.56 25.72 23.65
CA SER A 13 37.86 26.20 22.45
C SER A 13 38.10 25.31 21.23
N ARG A 14 39.32 24.81 21.02
CA ARG A 14 39.63 23.86 19.93
C ARG A 14 38.92 22.52 20.10
N ARG A 15 38.83 22.00 21.33
CA ARG A 15 38.10 20.75 21.65
C ARG A 15 36.59 20.89 21.42
N ILE A 16 36.01 22.04 21.81
CA ILE A 16 34.59 22.34 21.57
C ILE A 16 34.30 22.46 20.07
N ILE A 17 35.16 23.14 19.30
CA ILE A 17 35.00 23.23 17.84
C ILE A 17 35.11 21.86 17.17
N LEU A 18 36.06 21.01 17.60
CA LEU A 18 36.18 19.64 17.10
C LEU A 18 34.96 18.76 17.46
N LEU A 19 34.41 18.90 18.66
CA LEU A 19 33.19 18.20 19.08
C LEU A 19 31.96 18.67 18.31
N CYS A 20 31.81 19.97 18.07
CA CYS A 20 30.74 20.50 17.23
C CYS A 20 30.89 20.05 15.77
N ALA A 21 32.09 20.09 15.20
CA ALA A 21 32.35 19.61 13.84
C ALA A 21 32.08 18.10 13.70
N LEU A 22 32.41 17.30 14.72
CA LEU A 22 32.10 15.87 14.74
C LEU A 22 30.58 15.61 14.84
N PHE A 23 29.86 16.38 15.65
CA PHE A 23 28.41 16.30 15.76
C PHE A 23 27.70 16.66 14.43
N PHE A 24 28.18 17.70 13.73
CA PHE A 24 27.69 18.06 12.39
C PHE A 24 28.09 17.05 11.30
N PHE A 25 29.23 16.37 11.44
CA PHE A 25 29.65 15.32 10.50
C PHE A 25 28.89 14.00 10.70
N LEU A 26 28.40 13.76 11.91
CA LEU A 26 27.53 12.63 12.26
C LEU A 26 26.05 12.91 11.99
N TYR A 27 25.65 14.18 11.98
CA TYR A 27 24.29 14.59 11.60
C TYR A 27 24.15 14.57 10.07
N ARG A 28 23.99 13.37 9.50
CA ARG A 28 23.52 13.28 8.12
C ARG A 28 22.03 13.67 8.11
N PRO A 29 21.60 14.66 7.31
CA PRO A 29 20.18 14.86 7.10
C PRO A 29 19.60 13.53 6.62
N ALA A 30 18.53 13.07 7.25
CA ALA A 30 17.81 11.91 6.77
C ALA A 30 17.42 12.18 5.31
N PRO A 31 17.71 11.26 4.37
CA PRO A 31 17.20 11.41 3.03
C PRO A 31 15.69 11.57 3.13
N THR A 32 15.17 12.68 2.59
CA THR A 32 13.72 12.92 2.52
C THR A 32 13.28 12.30 1.21
N GLY A 33 12.89 11.02 1.28
CA GLY A 33 12.16 10.37 0.22
C GLY A 33 10.71 10.83 0.25
N ALA A 34 10.06 10.70 -0.89
CA ALA A 34 8.63 10.90 -1.00
C ALA A 34 8.09 9.67 -1.70
N ALA A 35 7.83 8.63 -0.91
CA ALA A 35 7.25 7.40 -1.41
C ALA A 35 6.03 7.71 -2.29
N THR A 36 6.11 7.27 -3.54
CA THR A 36 5.11 7.46 -4.57
C THR A 36 4.51 6.11 -4.89
N LEU A 37 3.19 6.01 -4.80
CA LEU A 37 2.44 4.84 -5.19
C LEU A 37 1.88 5.01 -6.60
N THR A 38 2.14 4.02 -7.46
CA THR A 38 1.43 3.87 -8.72
C THR A 38 0.61 2.59 -8.69
N SER A 39 -0.55 2.62 -9.33
CA SER A 39 -1.45 1.48 -9.48
C SER A 39 -1.87 1.35 -10.95
N SER A 40 -1.95 0.10 -11.43
CA SER A 40 -2.39 -0.18 -12.80
C SER A 40 -3.13 -1.52 -12.87
N GLY A 41 -4.03 -1.63 -13.84
CA GLY A 41 -4.88 -2.80 -14.02
C GLY A 41 -6.31 -2.57 -13.53
N GLY A 42 -7.00 -3.66 -13.25
CA GLY A 42 -8.40 -3.69 -12.88
C GLY A 42 -9.02 -5.05 -13.19
N TRP A 43 -10.33 -5.15 -12.98
CA TRP A 43 -11.05 -6.38 -13.23
C TRP A 43 -12.45 -6.09 -13.77
N VAL A 44 -12.84 -6.86 -14.78
CA VAL A 44 -14.19 -6.92 -15.33
C VAL A 44 -14.65 -8.37 -15.24
N ALA A 45 -15.85 -8.57 -14.73
CA ALA A 45 -16.51 -9.87 -14.68
C ALA A 45 -17.77 -9.83 -15.53
N GLU A 46 -17.89 -10.78 -16.46
CA GLU A 46 -19.13 -11.02 -17.20
C GLU A 46 -19.86 -12.19 -16.54
N ILE A 47 -21.08 -11.95 -16.04
CA ILE A 47 -21.89 -12.94 -15.35
C ILE A 47 -23.11 -13.23 -16.21
N GLY A 48 -23.27 -14.50 -16.59
CA GLY A 48 -24.30 -14.88 -17.55
C GLY A 48 -24.90 -16.25 -17.30
N SER A 49 -25.59 -16.80 -18.31
CA SER A 49 -26.27 -18.09 -18.19
C SER A 49 -25.35 -19.27 -17.87
N SER A 50 -24.06 -19.16 -18.19
CA SER A 50 -23.02 -20.14 -17.82
C SER A 50 -22.73 -20.21 -16.33
N ASP A 51 -23.18 -19.21 -15.57
CA ASP A 51 -22.93 -19.10 -14.13
C ASP A 51 -24.12 -19.54 -13.29
N LEU A 52 -25.19 -20.00 -13.93
CA LEU A 52 -26.31 -20.66 -13.27
C LEU A 52 -25.86 -22.00 -12.68
N LEU A 53 -26.21 -22.26 -11.41
CA LEU A 53 -25.79 -23.45 -10.68
C LEU A 53 -26.37 -24.75 -11.26
N PHE A 54 -27.64 -24.72 -11.69
CA PHE A 54 -28.39 -25.88 -12.17
C PHE A 54 -29.15 -25.61 -13.49
N GLY A 55 -28.81 -24.53 -14.19
CA GLY A 55 -29.48 -24.10 -15.42
C GLY A 55 -30.63 -23.10 -15.19
N ALA A 56 -31.53 -22.99 -16.16
CA ALA A 56 -32.56 -21.95 -16.17
C ALA A 56 -33.42 -21.95 -14.89
N GLY A 57 -33.58 -20.77 -14.28
CA GLY A 57 -34.34 -20.59 -13.05
C GLY A 57 -33.61 -20.99 -11.76
N SER A 58 -32.40 -21.54 -11.85
CA SER A 58 -31.51 -21.66 -10.69
C SER A 58 -30.81 -20.34 -10.38
N ASP A 59 -30.21 -20.24 -9.19
CA ASP A 59 -29.40 -19.08 -8.83
C ASP A 59 -28.03 -19.08 -9.52
N LEU A 60 -27.30 -17.99 -9.40
CA LEU A 60 -25.93 -17.82 -9.88
C LEU A 60 -24.91 -18.38 -8.88
N LYS A 61 -23.68 -18.60 -9.34
CA LYS A 61 -22.53 -18.75 -8.43
C LYS A 61 -22.46 -17.49 -7.57
N ASP A 62 -22.34 -17.69 -6.26
CA ASP A 62 -22.26 -16.58 -5.29
C ASP A 62 -20.98 -15.75 -5.45
N GLY A 63 -19.85 -16.42 -5.74
CA GLY A 63 -18.52 -15.82 -5.70
C GLY A 63 -17.74 -15.91 -6.99
N TYR A 64 -17.02 -14.83 -7.32
CA TYR A 64 -16.13 -14.71 -8.47
C TYR A 64 -14.78 -14.17 -8.01
N SER A 65 -13.70 -14.66 -8.62
CA SER A 65 -12.36 -14.15 -8.37
C SER A 65 -11.77 -13.58 -9.65
N SER A 66 -11.09 -12.44 -9.52
CA SER A 66 -10.30 -11.90 -10.61
C SER A 66 -9.09 -12.82 -10.91
N PRO A 67 -8.39 -12.59 -12.04
CA PRO A 67 -7.03 -13.09 -12.21
C PRO A 67 -6.14 -12.67 -11.03
N VAL A 68 -5.09 -13.46 -10.77
CA VAL A 68 -4.22 -13.27 -9.59
C VAL A 68 -3.54 -11.90 -9.58
N ALA A 69 -3.13 -11.37 -10.73
CA ALA A 69 -2.50 -10.04 -10.85
C ALA A 69 -3.45 -9.04 -11.54
N ALA A 70 -4.68 -8.93 -11.05
CA ALA A 70 -5.67 -8.01 -11.63
C ALA A 70 -5.22 -6.56 -11.52
N THR A 71 -4.65 -6.18 -10.37
CA THR A 71 -4.02 -4.87 -10.17
C THR A 71 -2.57 -5.06 -9.74
N THR A 72 -1.68 -4.22 -10.27
CA THR A 72 -0.27 -4.14 -9.89
C THR A 72 0.00 -2.80 -9.22
N LEU A 73 0.66 -2.84 -8.07
CA LEU A 73 1.11 -1.67 -7.31
C LEU A 73 2.64 -1.58 -7.37
N GLU A 74 3.15 -0.36 -7.41
CA GLU A 74 4.57 -0.05 -7.32
C GLU A 74 4.77 1.15 -6.38
N VAL A 75 5.68 0.96 -5.41
CA VAL A 75 6.15 2.00 -4.50
C VAL A 75 7.56 2.38 -4.91
N SER A 76 7.78 3.66 -5.16
CA SER A 76 9.07 4.19 -5.63
C SER A 76 9.40 5.53 -4.98
N GLY A 77 10.66 5.95 -5.04
CA GLY A 77 11.08 7.26 -4.55
C GLY A 77 11.28 7.32 -3.04
N CYS A 78 11.40 6.16 -2.40
CA CYS A 78 11.86 6.07 -1.02
C CYS A 78 13.33 6.52 -0.91
N ALA A 79 13.65 7.14 0.21
CA ALA A 79 14.96 7.60 0.61
C ALA A 79 15.99 6.48 0.65
N ASP A 80 15.59 5.37 1.26
CA ASP A 80 16.34 4.14 1.40
C ASP A 80 15.38 2.99 1.78
N GLN A 81 15.95 1.79 1.97
CA GLN A 81 15.20 0.57 2.32
C GLN A 81 14.53 0.61 3.70
N SER A 82 14.78 1.63 4.53
CA SER A 82 14.20 1.79 5.87
C SER A 82 13.06 2.82 5.94
N GLU A 83 12.78 3.55 4.85
CA GLU A 83 11.61 4.43 4.78
C GLU A 83 10.35 3.58 4.83
N GLU A 84 9.61 3.73 5.93
CA GLU A 84 8.35 3.02 6.16
C GLU A 84 7.20 3.71 5.43
N TRP A 85 6.22 2.91 5.04
CA TRP A 85 4.98 3.40 4.46
C TRP A 85 3.85 2.40 4.72
N GLU A 86 2.61 2.88 4.68
CA GLU A 86 1.41 2.06 4.66
C GLU A 86 0.57 2.35 3.43
N ILE A 87 -0.08 1.31 2.89
CA ILE A 87 -1.06 1.44 1.82
C ILE A 87 -2.44 1.14 2.42
N ARG A 88 -3.33 2.12 2.29
CA ARG A 88 -4.74 2.02 2.66
C ARG A 88 -5.60 1.73 1.44
N ILE A 89 -6.67 0.97 1.63
CA ILE A 89 -7.63 0.59 0.59
C ILE A 89 -9.04 1.02 0.97
N ARG A 90 -9.79 1.54 -0.01
CA ARG A 90 -11.21 1.84 0.08
C ARG A 90 -11.89 1.85 -1.29
N PHE A 91 -13.21 1.96 -1.31
CA PHE A 91 -13.93 2.40 -2.49
C PHE A 91 -13.70 3.90 -2.70
N GLY A 92 -13.45 4.31 -3.95
CA GLY A 92 -13.44 5.72 -4.36
C GLY A 92 -14.85 6.30 -4.48
N ASP A 93 -15.82 5.44 -4.81
CA ASP A 93 -17.23 5.80 -4.88
C ASP A 93 -17.94 5.48 -3.55
N GLN A 94 -18.68 6.44 -2.99
CA GLN A 94 -19.41 6.23 -1.73
C GLN A 94 -20.60 5.27 -1.86
N ILE A 95 -21.07 5.00 -3.08
CA ILE A 95 -22.30 4.25 -3.35
C ILE A 95 -21.91 2.95 -4.06
N TRP A 96 -21.29 2.02 -3.33
CA TRP A 96 -21.20 0.64 -3.77
C TRP A 96 -22.51 -0.08 -3.46
N ASP A 97 -22.99 -0.91 -4.40
CA ASP A 97 -24.23 -1.65 -4.21
C ASP A 97 -24.10 -2.64 -3.04
N ASN A 98 -25.04 -2.58 -2.11
CA ASN A 98 -24.97 -3.31 -0.84
C ASN A 98 -25.30 -4.80 -0.96
N HIS A 99 -25.76 -5.27 -2.13
CA HIS A 99 -25.89 -6.70 -2.40
C HIS A 99 -24.54 -7.36 -2.63
N PHE A 100 -23.54 -6.60 -3.09
CA PHE A 100 -22.22 -7.13 -3.40
C PHE A 100 -21.20 -6.83 -2.31
N SER A 101 -20.33 -7.80 -2.04
CA SER A 101 -19.12 -7.59 -1.26
C SER A 101 -17.91 -7.75 -2.16
N LEU A 102 -17.04 -6.74 -2.20
CA LEU A 102 -15.76 -6.80 -2.90
C LEU A 102 -14.64 -6.88 -1.86
N ALA A 103 -13.78 -7.88 -1.98
CA ALA A 103 -12.60 -8.05 -1.14
C ALA A 103 -11.32 -8.09 -1.99
N ALA A 104 -10.19 -7.71 -1.40
CA ALA A 104 -8.87 -7.76 -2.03
C ALA A 104 -7.87 -8.52 -1.17
N LYS A 105 -6.89 -9.16 -1.82
CA LYS A 105 -5.69 -9.71 -1.18
C LYS A 105 -4.48 -9.54 -2.08
N LEU A 106 -3.29 -9.65 -1.51
CA LEU A 106 -2.06 -9.81 -2.26
C LEU A 106 -1.93 -11.24 -2.78
N THR A 107 -1.39 -11.35 -3.98
CA THR A 107 -0.93 -12.62 -4.56
C THR A 107 0.58 -12.67 -4.73
N SER A 108 1.24 -11.51 -4.77
CA SER A 108 2.68 -11.36 -4.68
C SER A 108 2.99 -10.08 -3.94
N LYS A 109 4.01 -10.13 -3.08
CA LYS A 109 4.60 -8.96 -2.43
C LYS A 109 5.60 -8.24 -3.34
N GLY A 110 5.82 -8.73 -4.56
CA GLY A 110 6.73 -8.12 -5.50
C GLY A 110 8.21 -8.36 -5.16
N THR A 111 9.06 -7.45 -5.63
CA THR A 111 10.51 -7.45 -5.44
C THR A 111 11.01 -6.06 -5.05
N GLY A 112 11.93 -6.02 -4.10
CA GLY A 112 12.55 -4.81 -3.57
C GLY A 112 13.39 -5.13 -2.34
N GLU A 113 14.13 -4.13 -1.85
CA GLU A 113 15.09 -4.30 -0.74
C GLU A 113 14.43 -4.22 0.66
N GLY A 114 13.17 -3.79 0.74
CA GLY A 114 12.42 -3.71 1.99
C GLY A 114 11.50 -4.90 2.27
N VAL A 115 10.67 -4.76 3.29
CA VAL A 115 9.74 -5.80 3.76
C VAL A 115 8.30 -5.39 3.50
N ILE A 116 7.41 -6.35 3.23
CA ILE A 116 5.94 -6.13 3.15
C ILE A 116 5.20 -7.04 4.14
N ILE A 117 4.31 -6.44 4.92
CA ILE A 117 3.49 -7.10 5.93
C ILE A 117 2.00 -6.84 5.64
N GLY A 118 1.17 -7.87 5.77
CA GLY A 118 -0.27 -7.77 5.53
C GLY A 118 -0.69 -8.18 4.12
N GLY A 119 -1.99 -8.08 3.86
CA GLY A 119 -2.61 -8.44 2.58
C GLY A 119 -2.65 -9.94 2.25
N ASP A 120 -2.26 -10.84 3.17
CA ASP A 120 -2.18 -12.28 2.88
C ASP A 120 -3.55 -12.97 2.75
N THR A 121 -4.63 -12.34 3.24
CA THR A 121 -6.02 -12.84 3.16
C THR A 121 -6.94 -11.83 2.50
N PHE A 122 -8.08 -12.29 1.99
CA PHE A 122 -9.11 -11.40 1.46
C PHE A 122 -9.65 -10.49 2.56
N GLN A 123 -9.48 -9.19 2.37
CA GLN A 123 -10.02 -8.12 3.19
C GLN A 123 -11.14 -7.42 2.44
N VAL A 124 -12.31 -7.32 3.06
CA VAL A 124 -13.45 -6.60 2.48
C VAL A 124 -13.12 -5.12 2.35
N ILE A 125 -13.36 -4.59 1.16
CA ILE A 125 -13.19 -3.16 0.85
C ILE A 125 -14.44 -2.44 1.34
N THR A 126 -14.25 -1.27 1.96
CA THR A 126 -15.35 -0.44 2.46
C THR A 126 -15.19 1.00 1.96
N ALA A 127 -16.17 1.85 2.23
CA ALA A 127 -16.07 3.29 1.93
C ALA A 127 -15.07 4.03 2.84
N SER A 128 -14.66 3.41 3.96
CA SER A 128 -13.67 3.96 4.89
C SER A 128 -12.28 3.42 4.58
N ASP A 129 -11.27 4.28 4.75
CA ASP A 129 -9.88 3.87 4.64
C ASP A 129 -9.52 2.81 5.68
N THR A 130 -9.03 1.67 5.19
CA THR A 130 -8.51 0.59 6.03
C THR A 130 -7.10 0.27 5.60
N ILE A 131 -6.21 -0.05 6.55
CA ILE A 131 -4.85 -0.49 6.22
C ILE A 131 -4.95 -1.81 5.47
N PHE A 132 -4.33 -1.89 4.30
CA PHE A 132 -4.29 -3.10 3.48
C PHE A 132 -2.96 -3.84 3.67
N LEU A 133 -1.86 -3.09 3.61
CA LEU A 133 -0.52 -3.60 3.85
C LEU A 133 0.41 -2.47 4.32
N THR A 134 1.49 -2.83 4.99
CA THR A 134 2.60 -1.92 5.31
C THR A 134 3.87 -2.42 4.65
N GLY A 135 4.81 -1.52 4.43
CA GLY A 135 6.09 -1.89 3.88
C GLY A 135 7.19 -0.87 4.12
N GLN A 136 8.36 -1.17 3.55
CA GLN A 136 9.54 -0.33 3.61
C GLN A 136 10.24 -0.29 2.25
N GLY A 137 10.89 0.84 1.95
CA GLY A 137 11.67 1.04 0.74
C GLY A 137 10.88 0.92 -0.56
N ASP A 138 11.61 0.97 -1.68
CA ASP A 138 11.02 0.77 -3.00
C ASP A 138 10.59 -0.69 -3.18
N GLN A 139 9.43 -0.89 -3.80
CA GLN A 139 8.85 -2.19 -4.09
C GLN A 139 8.16 -2.18 -5.45
N SER A 140 8.47 -3.18 -6.28
CA SER A 140 7.93 -3.33 -7.63
C SER A 140 7.17 -4.64 -7.77
N GLY A 141 6.09 -4.64 -8.56
CA GLY A 141 5.36 -5.87 -8.87
C GLY A 141 4.55 -6.46 -7.72
N ILE A 142 4.07 -5.61 -6.79
CA ILE A 142 3.08 -6.02 -5.80
C ILE A 142 1.78 -6.31 -6.57
N THR A 143 1.21 -7.51 -6.44
CA THR A 143 0.02 -7.90 -7.22
C THR A 143 -1.17 -8.18 -6.32
N VAL A 144 -2.33 -7.70 -6.75
CA VAL A 144 -3.61 -7.77 -6.03
C VAL A 144 -4.61 -8.61 -6.82
N GLN A 145 -5.30 -9.48 -6.10
CA GLN A 145 -6.46 -10.23 -6.57
C GLN A 145 -7.72 -9.76 -5.84
N TYR A 146 -8.83 -9.69 -6.58
CA TYR A 146 -10.15 -9.35 -6.06
C TYR A 146 -11.06 -10.58 -5.96
N GLN A 147 -12.01 -10.52 -5.02
CA GLN A 147 -13.10 -11.46 -4.87
C GLN A 147 -14.41 -10.71 -4.73
N LEU A 148 -15.37 -11.00 -5.60
CA LEU A 148 -16.76 -10.54 -5.53
C LEU A 148 -17.62 -11.65 -4.93
N THR A 149 -18.48 -11.34 -3.97
CA THR A 149 -19.51 -12.24 -3.45
C THR A 149 -20.87 -11.55 -3.34
N GLY A 150 -21.94 -12.33 -3.10
CA GLY A 150 -23.31 -11.82 -3.02
C GLY A 150 -24.03 -11.79 -4.37
N VAL A 151 -23.45 -12.39 -5.42
CA VAL A 151 -24.08 -12.43 -6.75
C VAL A 151 -25.26 -13.42 -6.73
N SER A 152 -26.42 -12.95 -7.19
CA SER A 152 -27.64 -13.75 -7.26
C SER A 152 -28.54 -13.30 -8.41
N ILE A 153 -29.38 -14.21 -8.91
CA ILE A 153 -30.44 -13.93 -9.90
C ILE A 153 -31.52 -12.98 -9.36
N GLN A 154 -31.56 -12.76 -8.05
CA GLN A 154 -32.46 -11.79 -7.42
C GLN A 154 -32.02 -10.35 -7.62
N ILE A 155 -30.75 -10.14 -8.00
CA ILE A 155 -30.20 -8.82 -8.30
C ILE A 155 -30.46 -8.49 -9.77
N LEU A 156 -30.78 -7.23 -10.06
CA LEU A 156 -31.07 -6.79 -11.42
C LEU A 156 -29.84 -6.99 -12.31
N PRO A 157 -30.01 -7.54 -13.54
CA PRO A 157 -28.91 -7.65 -14.48
C PRO A 157 -28.56 -6.28 -15.06
N GLU A 158 -27.56 -5.63 -14.47
CA GLU A 158 -27.06 -4.30 -14.84
C GLU A 158 -25.52 -4.25 -14.81
N ASN A 159 -24.96 -3.10 -15.21
CA ASN A 159 -23.53 -2.84 -15.09
C ASN A 159 -23.23 -2.16 -13.75
N TYR A 160 -22.50 -2.86 -12.89
CA TYR A 160 -22.02 -2.34 -11.61
C TYR A 160 -20.53 -2.03 -11.71
N SER A 161 -20.14 -0.81 -11.36
CA SER A 161 -18.74 -0.35 -11.42
C SER A 161 -18.39 0.46 -10.19
N THR A 162 -17.15 0.32 -9.73
CA THR A 162 -16.56 1.13 -8.67
C THR A 162 -15.08 1.30 -8.91
N THR A 163 -14.51 2.39 -8.40
CA THR A 163 -13.06 2.58 -8.30
C THR A 163 -12.55 2.04 -6.97
N VAL A 164 -11.50 1.21 -6.99
CA VAL A 164 -10.75 0.86 -5.78
C VAL A 164 -9.58 1.82 -5.64
N GLU A 165 -9.57 2.59 -4.55
CA GLU A 165 -8.51 3.55 -4.26
C GLU A 165 -7.46 2.93 -3.34
N PHE A 166 -6.19 3.10 -3.73
CA PHE A 166 -5.04 2.79 -2.89
C PHE A 166 -4.34 4.10 -2.54
N THR A 167 -4.18 4.37 -1.26
CA THR A 167 -3.51 5.58 -0.76
C THR A 167 -2.27 5.19 0.00
N ILE A 168 -1.13 5.79 -0.34
CA ILE A 168 0.12 5.63 0.40
C ILE A 168 0.25 6.75 1.43
N THR A 169 0.67 6.40 2.64
CA THR A 169 1.07 7.36 3.68
C THR A 169 2.38 6.92 4.33
N PRO A 170 3.24 7.86 4.75
CA PRO A 170 4.42 7.55 5.57
C PRO A 170 4.04 6.98 6.93
#